data_AF-A0A7U9R5F5-F1
#
_entry.id   AF-A0A7U9R5F5-F1
#
_cell.length_a   1.000
_cell.length_b   1.000
_cell.length_c   1.000
_cell.angle_alpha   90.00
_cell.angle_beta   90.00
_cell.angle_gamma   90.00
#
_symmetry.space_group_name_H-M   'P 1'
#
loop_
_entity.id
_entity.type
_entity.pdbx_description
1 polymer ?
#
loop_
_entity_poly.entity_id
_entity_poly.type
_entity_poly.pdbx_seq_one_letter_code
_entity_poly.pdbx_strand_id
1 'polypeptide(L)'
;MQLEYRIMSIKHQLGVSCIGWPIVDYRDISEVSKHFLAVKSIVNCLEIPFIPYDWLSRLQVLVEQNEINVYSMHLPKNINGESAAVQNYLFQVIRRAVNMLHIKHLVVHPWDGEAEKGQIVHLMDLPITHIHLRGYSPDLKYARLSKSGDIVDNLIRIVQQKGYAGKFTLEYPYDNYGLAEEGDEILF
;
A
#
# COMPACT_ATOMS: atom_id res chain seq x y z
N MET A 1 46.24 15.10 -5.67
CA MET A 1 45.04 14.32 -6.05
C MET A 1 43.98 14.59 -4.99
N GLN A 2 43.06 15.52 -5.24
CA GLN A 2 42.00 15.88 -4.29
C GLN A 2 40.86 14.86 -4.43
N LEU A 3 40.51 14.20 -3.33
CA LEU A 3 39.28 13.41 -3.25
C LEU A 3 38.09 14.39 -3.23
N GLU A 4 37.40 14.51 -4.36
CA GLU A 4 36.07 15.11 -4.40
C GLU A 4 35.09 14.17 -3.69
N TYR A 5 34.68 14.54 -2.48
CA TYR A 5 33.49 13.96 -1.86
C TYR A 5 32.26 14.48 -2.61
N ARG A 6 31.79 13.72 -3.61
CA ARG A 6 30.40 13.84 -4.07
C ARG A 6 29.51 13.34 -2.94
N ILE A 7 29.01 14.26 -2.12
CA ILE A 7 27.81 14.01 -1.33
C ILE A 7 26.69 13.80 -2.37
N MET A 8 26.42 12.56 -2.73
CA MET A 8 25.17 12.21 -3.36
C MET A 8 24.10 12.56 -2.34
N SER A 9 23.39 13.69 -2.52
CA SER A 9 22.21 13.96 -1.73
C SER A 9 21.18 12.90 -2.10
N ILE A 10 21.15 11.80 -1.35
CA ILE A 10 19.98 10.94 -1.29
C ILE A 10 18.93 11.85 -0.64
N LYS A 11 18.15 12.56 -1.46
CA LYS A 11 16.90 13.16 -1.01
C LYS A 11 16.04 11.97 -0.59
N HIS A 12 16.13 11.59 0.67
CA HIS A 12 15.23 10.63 1.26
C HIS A 12 13.83 11.20 1.04
N GLN A 13 13.01 10.51 0.25
CA GLN A 13 11.62 10.87 0.10
C GLN A 13 10.96 10.54 1.44
N LEU A 14 10.66 11.56 2.24
CA LEU A 14 9.91 11.36 3.47
C LEU A 14 8.46 11.09 3.08
N GLY A 15 7.92 9.96 3.53
CA GLY A 15 6.54 9.56 3.35
C GLY A 15 5.82 9.49 4.70
N VAL A 16 4.52 9.82 4.73
CA VAL A 16 3.67 9.64 5.92
C VAL A 16 2.39 8.90 5.55
N SER A 17 1.99 7.99 6.42
CA SER A 17 0.67 7.35 6.37
C SER A 17 -0.40 8.30 6.85
N CYS A 18 -1.34 8.62 5.97
CA CYS A 18 -2.50 9.47 6.23
C CYS A 18 -3.71 8.65 6.70
N ILE A 19 -3.48 7.53 7.40
CA ILE A 19 -4.52 6.55 7.76
C ILE A 19 -4.73 6.56 9.27
N GLY A 20 -5.99 6.56 9.71
CA GLY A 20 -6.35 6.39 11.12
C GLY A 20 -6.05 7.59 12.02
N TRP A 21 -5.86 8.78 11.44
CA TRP A 21 -5.66 10.02 12.20
C TRP A 21 -6.98 10.44 12.86
N PRO A 22 -7.08 10.48 14.21
CA PRO A 22 -8.36 10.71 14.91
C PRO A 22 -9.01 12.07 14.62
N ILE A 23 -8.22 13.03 14.15
CA ILE A 23 -8.67 14.39 13.83
C ILE A 23 -9.32 14.50 12.46
N VAL A 24 -9.24 13.45 11.63
CA VAL A 24 -9.71 13.46 10.24
C VAL A 24 -11.02 12.68 10.14
N ASP A 25 -12.08 13.32 9.64
CA ASP A 25 -13.28 12.59 9.25
C ASP A 25 -13.11 11.96 7.87
N TYR A 26 -12.76 10.67 7.84
CA TYR A 26 -12.60 9.89 6.61
C TYR A 26 -13.92 9.60 5.86
N ARG A 27 -15.04 10.18 6.29
CA ARG A 27 -16.32 10.17 5.57
C ARG A 27 -16.56 11.44 4.76
N ASP A 28 -15.71 12.47 4.92
CA ASP A 28 -15.78 13.73 4.19
C ASP A 28 -14.51 13.96 3.36
N ILE A 29 -14.66 13.94 2.03
CA ILE A 29 -13.57 14.19 1.07
C ILE A 29 -12.92 15.56 1.27
N SER A 30 -13.66 16.56 1.74
CA SER A 30 -13.11 17.90 1.97
C SER A 30 -12.14 17.90 3.15
N GLU A 31 -12.47 17.20 4.23
CA GLU A 31 -11.59 17.04 5.39
C GLU A 31 -10.37 16.18 5.04
N VAL A 32 -10.57 15.09 4.29
CA VAL A 32 -9.46 14.24 3.82
C VAL A 32 -8.51 15.02 2.90
N SER A 33 -9.05 15.81 1.96
CA SER A 33 -8.25 16.64 1.05
C SER A 33 -7.45 17.70 1.80
N LYS A 34 -8.06 18.39 2.78
CA LYS A 34 -7.36 19.34 3.66
C LYS A 34 -6.24 18.66 4.44
N HIS A 35 -6.49 17.47 4.98
CA HIS A 35 -5.48 16.72 5.71
C HIS A 35 -4.30 16.34 4.81
N PHE A 36 -4.55 15.84 3.59
CA PHE A 36 -3.49 15.48 2.65
C PHE A 36 -2.62 16.68 2.26
N LEU A 37 -3.24 17.83 1.99
CA LEU A 37 -2.52 19.09 1.73
C LEU A 37 -1.67 19.52 2.92
N ALA A 38 -2.21 19.43 4.14
CA ALA A 38 -1.48 19.74 5.36
C ALA A 38 -0.26 18.82 5.55
N VAL A 39 -0.43 17.50 5.41
CA VAL A 39 0.68 16.54 5.54
C VAL A 39 1.73 16.77 4.45
N LYS A 40 1.31 17.01 3.20
CA LYS A 40 2.22 17.26 2.08
C LYS A 40 3.10 18.50 2.23
N SER A 41 2.70 19.46 3.06
CA SER A 41 3.56 20.60 3.42
C SER A 41 4.81 20.21 4.21
N ILE A 42 4.80 19.03 4.82
CA ILE A 42 5.86 18.50 5.69
C ILE A 42 6.64 17.38 4.99
N VAL A 43 5.99 16.63 4.09
CA VAL A 43 6.56 15.40 3.49
C VAL A 43 6.56 15.42 1.96
N ASN A 44 7.31 14.49 1.36
CA ASN A 44 7.44 14.39 -0.10
C ASN A 44 6.34 13.56 -0.74
N CYS A 45 5.85 12.55 -0.05
CA CYS A 45 4.83 11.65 -0.54
C CYS A 45 3.87 11.19 0.57
N LEU A 46 2.69 10.73 0.15
CA LEU A 46 1.63 10.26 1.03
C LEU A 46 1.39 8.77 0.80
N GLU A 47 1.17 8.05 1.89
CA GLU A 47 0.42 6.80 1.87
C GLU A 47 -1.03 7.11 2.22
N ILE A 48 -1.97 6.77 1.34
CA ILE A 48 -3.40 7.04 1.54
C ILE A 48 -4.16 5.77 1.92
N PRO A 49 -5.29 5.86 2.66
CA PRO A 49 -6.20 4.73 2.78
C PRO A 49 -6.84 4.40 1.42
N PHE A 50 -7.49 3.25 1.33
CA PHE A 50 -8.44 3.00 0.25
C PHE A 50 -9.54 4.07 0.26
N ILE A 51 -9.84 4.60 -0.92
CA ILE A 51 -10.74 5.73 -1.10
C ILE A 51 -11.93 5.34 -1.99
N PRO A 52 -13.14 5.88 -1.72
CA PRO A 52 -14.30 5.69 -2.56
C PRO A 52 -14.09 6.12 -4.02
N TYR A 53 -14.82 5.48 -4.93
CA TYR A 53 -14.71 5.73 -6.37
C TYR A 53 -15.02 7.18 -6.76
N ASP A 54 -16.06 7.75 -6.16
CA ASP A 54 -16.53 9.12 -6.38
C ASP A 54 -15.56 10.20 -5.91
N TRP A 55 -14.56 9.83 -5.10
CA TRP A 55 -13.54 10.75 -4.59
C TRP A 55 -12.32 10.85 -5.52
N LEU A 56 -12.14 9.88 -6.42
CA LEU A 56 -10.94 9.76 -7.26
C LEU A 56 -10.71 10.99 -8.13
N SER A 57 -11.75 11.54 -8.76
CA SER A 57 -11.62 12.71 -9.63
C SER A 57 -11.14 13.94 -8.86
N ARG A 58 -11.62 14.12 -7.62
CA ARG A 58 -11.21 15.25 -6.78
C ARG A 58 -9.76 15.13 -6.35
N LEU A 59 -9.30 13.94 -5.97
CA LEU A 59 -7.91 13.72 -5.61
C LEU A 59 -6.97 13.76 -6.83
N GLN A 60 -7.44 13.30 -8.00
CA GLN A 60 -6.69 13.39 -9.25
C GLN A 60 -6.33 14.84 -9.57
N VAL A 61 -7.27 15.79 -9.41
CA VAL A 61 -6.99 17.22 -9.63
C VAL A 61 -5.82 17.69 -8.76
N LEU A 62 -5.80 17.31 -7.48
CA LEU A 62 -4.72 17.66 -6.56
C LEU A 62 -3.37 17.04 -6.97
N VAL A 63 -3.38 15.80 -7.49
CA VAL A 63 -2.18 15.12 -8.00
C VAL A 63 -1.66 15.79 -9.27
N GLU A 64 -2.54 16.07 -10.23
CA GLU A 64 -2.20 16.69 -11.52
C GLU A 64 -1.69 18.12 -11.35
N GLN A 65 -2.20 18.84 -10.35
CA GLN A 65 -1.73 20.17 -9.95
C GLN A 65 -0.46 20.12 -9.08
N ASN A 66 0.08 18.93 -8.81
CA ASN A 66 1.25 18.72 -7.95
C ASN A 66 1.06 19.28 -6.52
N GLU A 67 -0.19 19.39 -6.06
CA GLU A 67 -0.53 19.80 -4.71
C GLU A 67 -0.35 18.66 -3.71
N ILE A 68 -0.52 17.42 -4.16
CA ILE A 68 -0.21 16.19 -3.41
C ILE A 68 0.58 15.21 -4.28
N ASN A 69 1.34 14.34 -3.63
CA ASN A 69 2.06 13.24 -4.29
C ASN A 69 1.70 11.94 -3.57
N VAL A 70 0.85 11.12 -4.17
CA VAL A 70 0.42 9.85 -3.60
C VAL A 70 1.39 8.76 -4.08
N TYR A 71 2.17 8.21 -3.15
CA TYR A 71 3.13 7.16 -3.49
C TYR A 71 2.55 5.77 -3.29
N SER A 72 1.86 5.56 -2.16
CA SER A 72 1.27 4.28 -1.81
C SER A 72 -0.20 4.39 -1.41
N MET A 73 -0.91 3.28 -1.54
CA MET A 73 -2.29 3.13 -1.06
C MET A 73 -2.45 1.85 -0.24
N HIS A 74 -3.11 1.99 0.91
CA HIS A 74 -3.41 0.88 1.80
C HIS A 74 -4.76 0.26 1.47
N LEU A 75 -4.74 -1.00 1.05
CA LEU A 75 -5.95 -1.71 0.65
C LEU A 75 -6.81 -2.11 1.86
N PRO A 76 -8.14 -2.28 1.69
CA PRO A 76 -9.01 -2.78 2.74
C PRO A 76 -8.55 -4.15 3.26
N LYS A 77 -8.73 -4.39 4.57
CA LYS A 77 -8.26 -5.63 5.23
C LYS A 77 -9.04 -6.88 4.84
N ASN A 78 -10.33 -6.73 4.53
CA ASN A 78 -11.27 -7.85 4.39
C ASN A 78 -11.77 -8.06 2.96
N ILE A 79 -11.02 -7.67 1.92
CA ILE A 79 -11.46 -7.89 0.53
C ILE A 79 -11.84 -9.36 0.30
N ASN A 80 -11.09 -10.31 0.89
CA ASN A 80 -11.36 -11.75 0.81
C ASN A 80 -12.69 -12.20 1.46
N GLY A 81 -13.15 -11.51 2.49
CA GLY A 81 -14.40 -11.85 3.17
C GLY A 81 -15.65 -11.35 2.42
N GLU A 82 -15.46 -10.55 1.37
CA GLU A 82 -16.53 -9.94 0.60
C GLU A 82 -17.05 -10.87 -0.50
N SER A 83 -18.29 -10.63 -0.96
CA SER A 83 -18.83 -11.33 -2.14
C SER A 83 -18.02 -11.03 -3.41
N ALA A 84 -18.03 -11.95 -4.39
CA ALA A 84 -17.33 -11.77 -5.67
C ALA A 84 -17.70 -10.46 -6.40
N ALA A 85 -18.96 -10.01 -6.28
CA ALA A 85 -19.40 -8.74 -6.85
C ALA A 85 -18.71 -7.54 -6.19
N VAL A 86 -18.61 -7.55 -4.86
CA VAL A 86 -17.92 -6.50 -4.10
C VAL A 86 -16.42 -6.56 -4.36
N GLN A 87 -15.81 -7.74 -4.41
CA GLN A 87 -14.40 -7.89 -4.77
C GLN A 87 -14.09 -7.30 -6.15
N ASN A 88 -14.88 -7.64 -7.17
CA ASN A 88 -14.73 -7.11 -8.52
C ASN A 88 -14.86 -5.58 -8.55
N TYR A 89 -15.83 -5.03 -7.81
CA TYR A 89 -15.98 -3.59 -7.67
C TYR A 89 -14.73 -2.96 -7.03
N LEU A 90 -14.25 -3.50 -5.90
CA LEU A 90 -13.06 -3.01 -5.22
C LEU A 90 -11.83 -3.03 -6.14
N PHE A 91 -11.58 -4.11 -6.88
CA PHE A 91 -10.46 -4.18 -7.82
C PHE A 91 -10.56 -3.18 -8.97
N GLN A 92 -11.78 -2.89 -9.45
CA GLN A 92 -11.97 -1.82 -10.44
C GLN A 92 -11.64 -0.44 -9.86
N VAL A 93 -12.04 -0.17 -8.62
CA VAL A 93 -11.71 1.08 -7.92
C VAL A 93 -10.19 1.17 -7.70
N ILE A 94 -9.54 0.09 -7.25
CA ILE A 94 -8.08 0.04 -7.08
C ILE A 94 -7.38 0.35 -8.40
N ARG A 95 -7.79 -0.29 -9.50
CA ARG A 95 -7.22 -0.06 -10.82
C ARG A 95 -7.40 1.39 -11.28
N ARG A 96 -8.58 1.98 -11.07
CA ARG A 96 -8.85 3.39 -11.37
C ARG A 96 -7.94 4.30 -10.52
N ALA A 97 -7.86 4.05 -9.21
CA ALA A 97 -7.04 4.83 -8.28
C ALA A 97 -5.55 4.80 -8.65
N VAL A 98 -5.00 3.61 -8.93
CA VAL A 98 -3.58 3.46 -9.31
C VAL A 98 -3.24 4.29 -10.54
N ASN A 99 -4.11 4.27 -11.55
CA ASN A 99 -3.87 5.03 -12.78
C ASN A 99 -4.05 6.53 -12.58
N MET A 100 -5.16 6.94 -11.96
CA MET A 100 -5.52 8.36 -11.80
C MET A 100 -4.61 9.09 -10.80
N LEU A 101 -4.13 8.40 -9.77
CA LEU A 101 -3.30 8.99 -8.71
C LEU A 101 -1.81 8.63 -8.85
N HIS A 102 -1.45 7.93 -9.92
CA HIS A 102 -0.09 7.49 -10.22
C HIS A 102 0.60 6.67 -9.10
N ILE A 103 -0.19 5.94 -8.31
CA ILE A 103 0.29 5.13 -7.19
C ILE A 103 1.30 4.10 -7.70
N LYS A 104 2.44 4.00 -6.99
CA LYS A 104 3.52 3.06 -7.32
C LYS A 104 3.59 1.88 -6.37
N HIS A 105 2.89 1.96 -5.24
CA HIS A 105 3.02 1.01 -4.16
C HIS A 105 1.65 0.67 -3.55
N LEU A 106 1.32 -0.62 -3.44
CA LEU A 106 0.14 -1.07 -2.70
C LEU A 106 0.53 -1.77 -1.41
N VAL A 107 -0.14 -1.42 -0.31
CA VAL A 107 -0.05 -2.15 0.96
C VAL A 107 -1.24 -3.09 1.05
N VAL A 108 -0.99 -4.39 1.16
CA VAL A 108 -1.98 -5.47 1.09
C VAL A 108 -1.94 -6.30 2.37
N HIS A 109 -3.10 -6.68 2.88
CA HIS A 109 -3.22 -7.61 4.01
C HIS A 109 -3.61 -9.00 3.49
N PRO A 110 -2.66 -9.93 3.32
CA PRO A 110 -3.02 -11.31 3.07
C PRO A 110 -3.72 -11.87 4.31
N TRP A 111 -4.94 -12.40 4.13
CA TRP A 111 -5.71 -13.02 5.21
C TRP A 111 -5.32 -14.49 5.38
N ASP A 112 -5.38 -14.99 6.62
CA ASP A 112 -5.01 -16.36 7.02
C ASP A 112 -5.88 -17.47 6.41
N GLY A 113 -7.02 -17.14 5.80
CA GLY A 113 -7.77 -18.06 4.96
C GLY A 113 -7.15 -18.06 3.58
N GLU A 114 -6.47 -19.15 3.20
CA GLU A 114 -5.80 -19.42 1.92
C GLU A 114 -5.79 -18.20 1.00
N ALA A 115 -4.67 -17.49 0.85
CA ALA A 115 -4.54 -16.42 -0.14
C ALA A 115 -4.96 -16.95 -1.51
N GLU A 116 -6.26 -16.90 -1.81
CA GLU A 116 -6.82 -17.59 -2.94
C GLU A 116 -6.22 -16.89 -4.14
N LYS A 117 -5.67 -17.72 -5.04
CA LYS A 117 -4.83 -17.34 -6.18
C LYS A 117 -5.38 -16.18 -7.02
N GLY A 118 -6.65 -15.78 -6.87
CA GLY A 118 -7.29 -14.69 -7.60
C GLY A 118 -6.84 -13.28 -7.21
N GLN A 119 -6.64 -12.95 -5.92
CA GLN A 119 -6.53 -11.52 -5.53
C GLN A 119 -5.22 -10.86 -5.91
N ILE A 120 -4.09 -11.53 -5.67
CA ILE A 120 -2.77 -11.06 -6.07
C ILE A 120 -2.71 -10.92 -7.59
N VAL A 121 -3.33 -11.85 -8.32
CA VAL A 121 -3.36 -11.85 -9.79
C VAL A 121 -4.00 -10.57 -10.34
N HIS A 122 -5.05 -10.05 -9.70
CA HIS A 122 -5.66 -8.79 -10.13
C HIS A 122 -4.76 -7.56 -9.93
N LEU A 123 -3.79 -7.64 -9.00
CA LEU A 123 -2.83 -6.56 -8.74
C LEU A 123 -1.60 -6.62 -9.67
N MET A 124 -1.27 -7.80 -10.21
CA MET A 124 -0.08 -7.98 -11.07
C MET A 124 -0.16 -7.19 -12.38
N ASP A 125 -1.37 -6.95 -12.90
CA ASP A 125 -1.59 -6.17 -14.13
C ASP A 125 -1.56 -4.65 -13.91
N LEU A 126 -1.39 -4.19 -12.67
CA LEU A 126 -1.38 -2.77 -12.34
C LEU A 126 0.02 -2.18 -12.58
N PRO A 127 0.14 -0.90 -12.98
CA PRO A 127 1.43 -0.23 -13.18
C PRO A 127 2.07 0.19 -11.85
N ILE A 128 2.19 -0.76 -10.92
CA ILE A 128 2.80 -0.61 -9.59
C ILE A 128 4.20 -1.22 -9.59
N THR A 129 5.13 -0.60 -8.90
CA THR A 129 6.52 -1.04 -8.78
C THR A 129 6.80 -1.79 -7.48
N HIS A 130 5.85 -1.76 -6.53
CA HIS A 130 6.03 -2.38 -5.22
C HIS A 130 4.71 -2.91 -4.63
N ILE A 131 4.76 -4.08 -3.99
CA ILE A 131 3.69 -4.61 -3.12
C ILE A 131 4.25 -4.85 -1.72
N HIS A 132 3.66 -4.20 -0.72
CA HIS A 132 4.01 -4.41 0.68
C HIS A 132 2.93 -5.26 1.35
N LEU A 133 3.36 -6.38 1.89
CA LEU A 133 2.51 -7.37 2.52
C LEU A 133 2.57 -7.20 4.02
N ARG A 134 1.42 -6.94 4.62
CA ARG A 134 1.32 -6.69 6.06
C ARG A 134 0.41 -7.72 6.70
N GLY A 135 0.93 -8.52 7.62
CA GLY A 135 0.14 -9.54 8.30
C GLY A 135 -0.96 -8.94 9.18
N TYR A 136 -2.18 -9.47 9.08
CA TYR A 136 -3.32 -9.07 9.90
C TYR A 136 -4.18 -10.28 10.28
N SER A 137 -4.41 -10.44 11.58
CA SER A 137 -5.41 -11.36 12.14
C SER A 137 -6.58 -10.56 12.73
N PRO A 138 -7.85 -10.89 12.41
CA PRO A 138 -9.02 -10.18 12.95
C PRO A 138 -9.24 -10.41 14.45
N ASP A 139 -8.97 -11.63 14.93
CA ASP A 139 -9.29 -12.07 16.30
C ASP A 139 -8.15 -11.80 17.29
N LEU A 140 -6.96 -11.55 16.76
CA LEU A 140 -5.77 -11.24 17.52
C LEU A 140 -5.23 -9.94 16.93
N LYS A 141 -5.42 -8.82 17.63
CA LYS A 141 -4.74 -7.55 17.31
C LYS A 141 -3.25 -7.87 17.09
N TYR A 142 -2.81 -7.90 15.83
CA TYR A 142 -1.44 -8.20 15.42
C TYR A 142 -0.97 -9.66 15.54
N ALA A 143 -1.83 -10.70 15.46
CA ALA A 143 -1.27 -12.04 15.34
C ALA A 143 -0.50 -12.23 14.04
N ARG A 144 0.65 -12.88 14.23
CA ARG A 144 1.59 -13.30 13.20
C ARG A 144 0.85 -14.00 12.08
N LEU A 145 1.12 -13.60 10.83
CA LEU A 145 1.14 -14.59 9.76
C LEU A 145 2.06 -15.68 10.25
N SER A 146 1.52 -16.87 10.47
CA SER A 146 2.34 -18.01 10.86
C SER A 146 3.47 -18.15 9.82
N LYS A 147 4.72 -18.17 10.30
CA LYS A 147 5.90 -18.48 9.47
C LYS A 147 5.82 -19.89 8.86
N SER A 148 4.76 -20.67 9.13
CA SER A 148 4.42 -21.85 8.34
C SER A 148 4.31 -21.40 6.88
N GLY A 149 5.37 -21.70 6.11
CA GLY A 149 5.76 -21.02 4.87
C GLY A 149 4.71 -20.93 3.76
N ASP A 150 3.56 -21.61 3.89
CA ASP A 150 2.61 -21.77 2.80
C ASP A 150 2.05 -20.45 2.26
N ILE A 151 1.69 -19.44 3.06
CA ILE A 151 1.02 -18.23 2.52
C ILE A 151 1.99 -17.31 1.78
N VAL A 152 3.15 -17.03 2.39
CA VAL A 152 4.19 -16.19 1.79
C VAL A 152 4.79 -16.90 0.57
N ASP A 153 5.10 -18.19 0.66
CA ASP A 153 5.64 -18.96 -0.47
C ASP A 153 4.61 -19.12 -1.59
N ASN A 154 3.32 -19.28 -1.27
CA ASN A 154 2.26 -19.31 -2.29
C ASN A 154 2.16 -17.98 -3.03
N LEU A 155 2.25 -16.87 -2.31
CA LEU A 155 2.22 -15.53 -2.90
C LEU A 155 3.45 -15.28 -3.77
N ILE A 156 4.66 -15.56 -3.29
CA ILE A 156 5.89 -15.50 -4.08
C ILE A 156 5.75 -16.34 -5.35
N ARG A 157 5.25 -17.57 -5.23
CA ARG A 157 5.03 -18.46 -6.37
C ARG A 157 4.03 -17.90 -7.38
N ILE A 158 2.90 -17.33 -6.93
CA ILE A 158 1.89 -16.71 -7.81
C ILE A 158 2.50 -15.54 -8.56
N VAL A 159 3.24 -14.68 -7.87
CA VAL A 159 3.93 -13.51 -8.43
C VAL A 159 4.91 -13.94 -9.51
N GLN A 160 5.77 -14.93 -9.22
CA GLN A 160 6.72 -15.50 -10.18
C GLN A 160 6.01 -16.11 -11.39
N GLN A 161 4.95 -16.89 -11.18
CA GLN A 161 4.16 -17.50 -12.26
C GLN A 161 3.50 -16.47 -13.17
N LYS A 162 3.23 -15.26 -12.66
CA LYS A 162 2.61 -14.16 -13.40
C LYS A 162 3.60 -13.17 -13.99
N GLY A 163 4.91 -13.35 -13.74
CA GLY A 163 5.96 -12.53 -14.33
C GLY A 163 5.98 -11.09 -13.83
N TYR A 164 5.55 -10.84 -12.59
CA TYR A 164 5.66 -9.51 -11.99
C TYR A 164 7.13 -9.18 -11.69
N ALA A 165 7.58 -8.02 -12.18
CA ALA A 165 8.98 -7.57 -12.13
C ALA A 165 9.24 -6.44 -11.12
N GLY A 166 8.27 -6.18 -10.22
CA GLY A 166 8.42 -5.18 -9.15
C GLY A 166 8.96 -5.79 -7.86
N LYS A 167 9.09 -4.94 -6.84
CA LYS A 167 9.65 -5.31 -5.51
C LYS A 167 8.57 -5.76 -4.54
N PHE A 168 8.97 -6.56 -3.56
CA PHE A 168 8.13 -6.89 -2.40
C PHE A 168 8.84 -6.56 -1.09
N THR A 169 8.07 -6.02 -0.16
CA THR A 169 8.44 -5.97 1.26
C THR A 169 7.43 -6.80 2.04
N LEU A 170 7.94 -7.63 2.92
CA LEU A 170 7.14 -8.39 3.87
C LEU A 170 7.32 -7.80 5.28
N GLU A 171 6.25 -7.19 5.80
CA GLU A 171 6.19 -6.74 7.19
C GLU A 171 5.39 -7.76 8.00
N TYR A 172 6.09 -8.43 8.91
CA TYR A 172 5.46 -9.24 9.93
C TYR A 172 4.90 -8.32 11.02
N PRO A 173 3.67 -8.55 11.53
CA PRO A 173 3.15 -7.75 12.61
C PRO A 173 3.99 -7.95 13.88
N TYR A 174 4.32 -6.86 14.56
CA TYR A 174 5.07 -6.84 15.81
C TYR A 174 4.12 -6.74 17.00
N ASP A 175 4.40 -7.50 18.07
CA ASP A 175 3.63 -7.43 19.33
C ASP A 175 3.78 -6.06 20.03
N ASN A 176 4.85 -5.31 19.73
CA ASN A 176 5.14 -3.97 20.23
C ASN A 176 6.13 -3.24 19.28
N TYR A 177 6.03 -1.90 19.14
CA TYR A 177 6.89 -1.09 18.26
C TYR A 177 8.40 -1.22 18.56
N GLY A 178 8.77 -1.57 19.81
CA GLY A 178 10.16 -1.79 20.22
C GLY A 178 10.76 -3.14 19.78
N LEU A 179 9.99 -3.98 19.10
CA LEU A 179 10.41 -5.30 18.58
C LEU A 179 10.36 -5.36 17.05
N ALA A 180 10.28 -4.20 16.38
CA ALA A 180 10.30 -4.15 14.93
C ALA A 180 11.69 -4.57 14.41
N GLU A 181 11.79 -5.78 13.87
CA GLU A 181 12.88 -6.16 12.98
C GLU A 181 12.59 -5.59 11.58
N GLU A 182 13.63 -5.19 10.84
CA GLU A 182 13.46 -4.72 9.46
C GLU A 182 12.77 -5.82 8.63
N GLY A 183 11.73 -5.45 7.87
CA GLY A 183 11.02 -6.39 7.01
C GLY A 183 11.94 -6.97 5.93
N ASP A 184 11.62 -8.18 5.47
CA ASP A 184 12.39 -8.83 4.41
C ASP A 184 12.07 -8.16 3.06
N GLU A 185 13.08 -7.68 2.33
CA GLU A 185 12.96 -7.25 0.93
C GLU A 185 13.25 -8.43 0.00
N ILE A 186 12.31 -8.75 -0.88
CA ILE A 186 12.46 -9.79 -1.90
C ILE A 186 12.52 -9.12 -3.27
N LEU A 187 13.63 -9.33 -3.97
CA LEU A 187 13.91 -8.83 -5.32
C LEU A 187 13.70 -9.95 -6.35
N PHE A 188 12.98 -9.66 -7.43
CA PHE A 188 12.72 -10.57 -8.55
C PHE A 188 13.28 -10.01 -9.85
#